data_AF-A0A847W0G1-F1
#
_entry.id   AF-A0A847W0G1-F1
#
_cell.length_a   1.000
_cell.length_b   1.000
_cell.length_c   1.000
_cell.angle_alpha   90.00
_cell.angle_beta   90.00
_cell.angle_gamma   90.00
#
_symmetry.space_group_name_H-M   'P 1'
#
loop_
_entity.id
_entity.type
_entity.pdbx_description
1 polymer ?
#
loop_
_entity_poly.entity_id
_entity_poly.type
_entity_poly.pdbx_seq_one_letter_code
_entity_poly.pdbx_strand_id
1 'polypeptide(L)'
;MKSIKKTGEDIMKLRLLAVILLTLTLSVCQSIPAMACTIFSVVLEDGTVLAGNNEDYSYSIVNSMVVTAPGERGYGRICFYNLSYIQGGMNEHGLFYDGASCPPSEVPYDRSKENLGYNLGDIVLAKCGNMYTGMYRTPAGKENRKGKKR
;
A
#
# COMPACT_ATOMS: atom_id res chain seq x y z
N MET A 1 53.24 -21.50 27.15
CA MET A 1 52.34 -20.71 26.27
C MET A 1 52.84 -19.26 26.26
N LYS A 2 53.37 -18.74 25.15
CA LYS A 2 53.86 -17.35 25.09
C LYS A 2 52.68 -16.40 24.88
N SER A 3 52.45 -15.50 25.85
CA SER A 3 51.46 -14.44 25.76
C SER A 3 51.94 -13.38 24.75
N ILE A 4 51.32 -13.33 23.57
CA ILE A 4 51.61 -12.32 22.55
C ILE A 4 51.00 -10.99 23.04
N LYS A 5 51.84 -10.06 23.48
CA LYS A 5 51.42 -8.68 23.77
C LYS A 5 51.28 -7.93 22.44
N LYS A 6 50.06 -7.54 22.08
CA LYS A 6 49.80 -6.67 20.91
C LYS A 6 50.33 -5.27 21.19
N THR A 7 51.06 -4.69 20.23
CA THR A 7 51.57 -3.32 20.31
C THR A 7 50.43 -2.30 20.13
N GLY A 8 50.68 -1.03 20.46
CA GLY A 8 49.69 0.05 20.21
C GLY A 8 49.28 0.15 18.73
N GLU A 9 50.21 -0.12 17.82
CA GLU A 9 49.96 -0.18 16.37
C GLU A 9 49.04 -1.35 16.00
N ASP A 10 49.23 -2.53 16.60
CA ASP A 10 48.36 -3.70 16.39
C ASP A 10 46.92 -3.45 16.87
N ILE A 11 46.76 -2.69 17.97
CA ILE A 11 45.45 -2.29 18.49
C ILE A 11 44.76 -1.31 17.54
N MET A 12 45.49 -0.35 16.98
CA MET A 12 44.94 0.59 15.98
C MET A 12 44.53 -0.13 14.68
N LYS A 13 45.35 -1.05 14.17
CA LYS A 13 45.03 -1.86 12.99
C LYS A 13 43.81 -2.75 13.21
N LEU A 14 43.68 -3.35 14.40
CA LEU A 14 42.51 -4.16 14.74
C LEU A 14 41.22 -3.33 14.82
N ARG A 15 41.28 -2.12 15.38
CA ARG A 15 40.14 -1.18 15.40
C ARG A 15 39.77 -0.73 13.99
N LEU A 16 40.75 -0.40 13.15
CA LEU A 16 40.53 -0.02 11.77
C LEU A 16 39.87 -1.16 10.97
N LEU A 17 40.36 -2.39 11.13
CA LEU A 17 39.75 -3.59 10.53
C LEU A 17 38.32 -3.80 11.02
N ALA A 18 38.07 -3.66 12.33
CA ALA A 18 36.72 -3.78 12.88
C ALA A 18 35.76 -2.71 12.33
N VAL A 19 36.23 -1.47 12.20
CA VAL A 19 35.46 -0.38 11.58
C VAL A 19 35.18 -0.70 10.12
N ILE A 20 36.19 -1.06 9.32
CA ILE A 20 36.00 -1.43 7.90
C ILE A 20 34.99 -2.58 7.77
N LEU A 21 35.12 -3.62 8.59
CA LEU A 21 34.24 -4.78 8.54
C LEU A 21 32.80 -4.39 8.89
N LEU A 22 32.60 -3.55 9.91
CA LEU A 22 31.31 -3.03 10.32
C LEU A 22 30.68 -2.15 9.24
N THR A 23 31.46 -1.25 8.64
CA THR A 23 30.97 -0.40 7.54
C THR A 23 30.58 -1.24 6.33
N LEU A 24 31.36 -2.28 6.00
CA LEU A 24 31.04 -3.19 4.90
C LEU A 24 29.77 -4.00 5.18
N THR A 25 29.59 -4.51 6.41
CA THR A 25 28.36 -5.23 6.79
C THR A 25 27.14 -4.32 6.73
N LEU A 26 27.22 -3.10 7.25
CA LEU A 26 26.14 -2.11 7.17
C LEU A 26 25.83 -1.71 5.72
N SER A 27 26.85 -1.65 4.86
CA SER A 27 26.66 -1.32 3.44
C SER A 27 26.04 -2.46 2.63
N VAL A 28 26.26 -3.72 3.01
CA VAL A 28 25.57 -4.89 2.42
C VAL A 28 24.14 -5.03 2.96
N CYS A 29 23.88 -4.53 4.18
CA CYS A 29 22.53 -4.37 4.72
C CYS A 29 21.76 -3.19 4.10
N GLN A 30 22.25 -2.56 3.04
CA GLN A 30 21.43 -1.59 2.31
C GLN A 30 20.14 -2.27 1.86
N SER A 31 19.05 -1.70 2.39
CA SER A 31 17.67 -2.12 2.30
C SER A 31 17.32 -2.62 0.91
N ILE A 32 16.85 -3.87 0.83
CA ILE A 32 16.03 -4.32 -0.29
C ILE A 32 14.93 -3.25 -0.46
N PRO A 33 14.75 -2.68 -1.66
CA PRO A 33 13.72 -1.66 -1.86
C PRO A 33 12.38 -2.24 -1.44
N ALA A 34 11.85 -1.72 -0.34
CA ALA A 34 10.60 -2.17 0.23
C ALA A 34 9.46 -1.52 -0.57
N MET A 35 8.50 -2.31 -1.03
CA MET A 35 7.22 -1.80 -1.51
C MET A 35 6.36 -1.48 -0.29
N ALA A 36 6.68 -0.38 0.38
CA ALA A 36 6.19 -0.03 1.72
C ALA A 36 5.09 1.03 1.69
N CYS A 37 4.12 0.89 0.77
CA CYS A 37 3.02 1.84 0.65
C CYS A 37 2.34 2.07 2.01
N THR A 38 2.08 3.33 2.33
CA THR A 38 1.53 3.74 3.62
C THR A 38 0.22 4.47 3.39
N ILE A 39 -0.84 4.07 4.10
CA ILE A 39 -2.15 4.74 4.08
C ILE A 39 -2.37 5.40 5.44
N PHE A 40 -2.79 6.65 5.45
CA PHE A 40 -3.05 7.38 6.68
C PHE A 40 -4.32 8.23 6.58
N SER A 41 -4.89 8.52 7.74
CA SER A 41 -6.00 9.47 7.87
C SER A 41 -5.85 10.29 9.14
N VAL A 42 -6.34 11.52 9.10
CA VAL A 42 -6.34 12.46 10.22
C VAL A 42 -7.71 13.09 10.30
N VAL A 43 -8.26 13.18 11.51
CA VAL A 43 -9.49 13.95 11.79
C VAL A 43 -9.06 15.30 12.37
N LEU A 44 -9.46 16.38 11.71
CA LEU A 44 -9.21 17.75 12.17
C LEU A 44 -10.20 18.13 13.28
N GLU A 45 -9.91 19.22 13.98
CA GLU A 45 -10.75 19.70 15.09
C GLU A 45 -12.18 20.04 14.66
N ASP A 46 -12.38 20.47 13.41
CA ASP A 46 -13.69 20.79 12.83
C ASP A 46 -14.48 19.55 12.36
N GLY A 47 -13.91 18.35 12.54
CA GLY A 47 -14.48 17.09 12.11
C GLY A 47 -14.17 16.69 10.66
N THR A 48 -13.40 17.51 9.91
CA THR A 48 -12.94 17.15 8.57
C THR A 48 -12.01 15.95 8.63
N VAL A 49 -12.23 14.95 7.77
CA VAL A 49 -11.35 13.78 7.64
C VAL A 49 -10.46 13.97 6.42
N LEU A 50 -9.16 14.04 6.64
CA LEU A 50 -8.14 13.96 5.59
C LEU A 50 -7.67 12.53 5.45
N ALA A 51 -7.50 12.05 4.23
CA ALA A 51 -6.93 10.74 3.92
C ALA A 51 -5.89 10.89 2.82
N GLY A 52 -4.84 10.07 2.89
CA GLY A 52 -3.77 10.07 1.90
C GLY A 52 -2.98 8.78 1.93
N ASN A 53 -2.21 8.57 0.88
CA ASN A 53 -1.35 7.42 0.73
C ASN A 53 -0.01 7.82 0.09
N ASN A 54 1.04 7.09 0.47
CA ASN A 54 2.33 7.10 -0.22
C ASN A 54 2.43 5.80 -1.03
N GLU A 55 2.78 5.94 -2.32
CA GLU A 55 3.02 4.81 -3.21
C GLU A 55 4.51 4.58 -3.41
N ASP A 56 5.03 3.58 -2.71
CA ASP A 56 6.45 3.25 -2.71
C ASP A 56 6.73 2.11 -3.69
N TYR A 57 7.35 2.47 -4.81
CA TYR A 57 7.81 1.53 -5.83
C TYR A 57 9.34 1.50 -5.91
N SER A 58 9.90 0.33 -6.22
CA SER A 58 11.36 0.14 -6.37
C SER A 58 11.96 0.82 -7.61
N TYR A 59 11.12 1.39 -8.48
CA TYR A 59 11.49 2.09 -9.70
C TYR A 59 10.49 3.20 -10.02
N SER A 60 10.89 4.15 -10.88
CA SER A 60 10.00 5.23 -11.30
C SER A 60 8.84 4.70 -12.15
N ILE A 61 7.61 5.06 -11.77
CA ILE A 61 6.39 4.68 -12.46
C ILE A 61 5.70 5.91 -13.06
N VAL A 62 5.13 5.76 -14.25
CA VAL A 62 4.29 6.80 -14.86
C VAL A 62 2.89 6.68 -14.28
N ASN A 63 2.40 7.77 -13.69
CA ASN A 63 1.06 7.85 -13.13
C ASN A 63 0.20 8.84 -13.92
N SER A 64 -1.08 8.52 -14.04
CA SER A 64 -2.09 9.42 -14.59
C SER A 64 -3.12 9.77 -13.54
N MET A 65 -3.45 11.05 -13.42
CA MET A 65 -4.65 11.48 -12.69
C MET A 65 -5.82 11.50 -13.68
N VAL A 66 -6.88 10.76 -13.37
CA VAL A 66 -8.08 10.68 -14.20
C VAL A 66 -9.26 11.24 -13.42
N VAL A 67 -9.89 12.27 -13.97
CA VAL A 67 -11.12 12.85 -13.44
C VAL A 67 -12.29 12.33 -14.26
N THR A 68 -13.24 11.67 -13.60
CA THR A 68 -14.46 11.17 -14.22
C THR A 68 -15.64 11.96 -13.69
N ALA A 69 -16.40 12.58 -14.60
CA ALA A 69 -17.65 13.26 -14.24
C ALA A 69 -18.74 12.24 -13.81
N PRO A 70 -19.66 12.63 -12.92
CA PRO A 70 -20.80 11.79 -12.56
C PRO A 70 -21.70 11.50 -13.77
N GLY A 71 -22.34 10.33 -13.78
CA GLY A 71 -23.29 9.96 -14.84
C GLY A 71 -23.62 8.48 -14.84
N GLU A 72 -23.88 7.91 -16.02
CA GLU A 72 -24.23 6.49 -16.19
C GLU A 72 -23.17 5.53 -15.64
N ARG A 73 -21.91 5.99 -15.57
CA ARG A 73 -20.78 5.23 -15.02
C ARG A 73 -20.63 5.37 -13.50
N GLY A 74 -21.62 5.95 -12.82
CA GLY A 74 -21.66 6.13 -11.37
C GLY A 74 -21.18 7.51 -10.91
N TYR A 75 -20.70 7.56 -9.67
CA TYR A 75 -20.26 8.79 -9.04
C TYR A 75 -19.05 9.41 -9.74
N GLY A 76 -19.03 10.74 -9.73
CA GLY A 76 -17.88 11.55 -10.09
C GLY A 76 -16.72 11.24 -9.15
N ARG A 77 -15.50 11.17 -9.69
CA ARG A 77 -14.33 10.73 -8.94
C ARG A 77 -13.02 11.15 -9.58
N ILE A 78 -12.00 11.23 -8.74
CA ILE A 78 -10.60 11.41 -9.13
C ILE A 78 -9.87 10.15 -8.71
N CYS A 79 -9.16 9.55 -9.66
CA CYS A 79 -8.40 8.32 -9.46
C CYS A 79 -6.98 8.52 -10.00
N PHE A 80 -5.98 8.03 -9.26
CA PHE A 80 -4.60 7.93 -9.74
C PHE A 80 -4.38 6.54 -10.28
N TYR A 81 -3.84 6.42 -11.50
CA TYR A 81 -3.59 5.13 -12.14
C TYR A 81 -2.13 4.94 -12.47
N ASN A 82 -1.65 3.72 -12.24
CA ASN A 82 -0.49 3.15 -12.89
C ASN A 82 -0.95 2.03 -13.84
N LEU A 83 -0.67 2.17 -15.14
CA LEU A 83 -1.20 1.27 -16.17
C LEU A 83 -2.74 1.12 -16.07
N SER A 84 -3.23 -0.06 -15.71
CA SER A 84 -4.66 -0.37 -15.54
C SER A 84 -5.08 -0.48 -14.06
N TYR A 85 -4.18 -0.18 -13.12
CA TYR A 85 -4.43 -0.29 -11.69
C TYR A 85 -4.58 1.07 -11.04
N ILE A 86 -5.63 1.24 -10.24
CA ILE A 86 -5.76 2.40 -9.37
C ILE A 86 -4.70 2.32 -8.27
N GLN A 87 -4.16 3.47 -7.88
CA GLN A 87 -3.13 3.67 -6.85
C GLN A 87 -3.64 4.59 -5.73
N GLY A 88 -4.96 4.78 -5.67
CA GLY A 88 -5.60 5.75 -4.79
C GLY A 88 -6.66 6.59 -5.52
N GLY A 89 -7.64 7.07 -4.79
CA GLY A 89 -8.65 7.97 -5.32
C GLY A 89 -9.75 8.33 -4.34
N MET A 90 -10.61 9.25 -4.76
CA MET A 90 -11.77 9.69 -3.98
C MET A 90 -12.94 10.03 -4.91
N ASN A 91 -14.16 9.74 -4.48
CA ASN A 91 -15.37 10.15 -5.20
C ASN A 91 -16.01 11.42 -4.63
N GLU A 92 -17.03 11.93 -5.32
CA GLU A 92 -17.76 13.16 -4.96
C GLU A 92 -18.51 13.08 -3.61
N HIS A 93 -18.66 11.88 -3.04
CA HIS A 93 -19.23 11.66 -1.71
C HIS A 93 -18.17 11.62 -0.60
N GLY A 94 -16.89 11.82 -0.93
CA GLY A 94 -15.78 11.78 0.02
C GLY A 94 -15.34 10.36 0.39
N LEU A 95 -15.78 9.32 -0.34
CA LEU A 95 -15.24 7.98 -0.15
C LEU A 95 -13.84 7.92 -0.73
N PHE A 96 -12.85 7.71 0.13
CA PHE A 96 -11.45 7.45 -0.24
C PHE A 96 -11.22 5.93 -0.41
N TYR A 97 -10.40 5.56 -1.39
CA TYR A 97 -9.93 4.20 -1.60
C TYR A 97 -8.44 4.21 -1.91
N ASP A 98 -7.70 3.26 -1.32
CA ASP A 98 -6.35 2.91 -1.72
C ASP A 98 -6.06 1.42 -1.49
N GLY A 99 -5.00 0.89 -2.12
CA GLY A 99 -4.51 -0.46 -1.92
C GLY A 99 -3.01 -0.50 -1.65
N ALA A 100 -2.64 -0.90 -0.44
CA ALA A 100 -1.23 -1.08 -0.06
C ALA A 100 -0.69 -2.45 -0.48
N SER A 101 0.62 -2.53 -0.74
CA SER A 101 1.31 -3.80 -0.94
C SER A 101 1.26 -4.64 0.33
N CYS A 102 0.85 -5.90 0.18
CA CYS A 102 0.83 -6.89 1.25
C CYS A 102 1.82 -8.01 0.92
N PRO A 103 2.34 -8.74 1.93
CA PRO A 103 3.02 -10.00 1.69
C PRO A 103 2.17 -10.91 0.79
N PRO A 104 2.78 -11.68 -0.12
CA PRO A 104 2.04 -12.57 -1.01
C PRO A 104 1.10 -13.48 -0.21
N SER A 105 -0.16 -13.52 -0.64
CA SER A 105 -1.18 -14.41 -0.08
C SER A 105 -2.00 -15.01 -1.20
N GLU A 106 -2.49 -16.22 -1.00
CA GLU A 106 -3.42 -16.83 -1.94
C GLU A 106 -4.78 -16.13 -1.83
N VAL A 107 -5.24 -15.54 -2.93
CA VAL A 107 -6.60 -15.04 -3.03
C VAL A 107 -7.50 -16.23 -3.41
N PRO A 108 -8.47 -16.63 -2.56
CA PRO A 108 -9.33 -17.76 -2.87
C PRO A 108 -10.10 -17.52 -4.16
N TYR A 109 -9.89 -18.38 -5.15
CA TYR A 109 -10.64 -18.33 -6.40
C TYR A 109 -11.97 -19.06 -6.25
N ASP A 110 -13.05 -18.38 -6.62
CA ASP A 110 -14.41 -18.94 -6.59
C ASP A 110 -15.06 -18.72 -7.96
N ARG A 111 -15.32 -19.82 -8.66
CA ARG A 111 -15.93 -19.82 -10.01
C ARG A 111 -17.35 -19.24 -10.04
N SER A 112 -18.02 -19.17 -8.89
CA SER A 112 -19.35 -18.57 -8.79
C SER A 112 -19.31 -17.04 -8.69
N LYS A 113 -18.12 -16.45 -8.47
CA LYS A 113 -17.93 -15.00 -8.41
C LYS A 113 -17.66 -14.46 -9.81
N GLU A 114 -18.31 -13.35 -10.12
CA GLU A 114 -18.11 -12.60 -11.36
C GLU A 114 -16.65 -12.11 -11.44
N ASN A 115 -16.04 -12.28 -12.61
CA ASN A 115 -14.79 -11.58 -12.91
C ASN A 115 -15.14 -10.13 -13.21
N LEU A 116 -14.69 -9.23 -12.33
CA LEU A 116 -15.11 -7.83 -12.38
C LEU A 116 -14.57 -7.07 -13.60
N GLY A 117 -13.57 -7.59 -14.34
CA GLY A 117 -13.06 -7.00 -15.59
C GLY A 117 -12.45 -5.59 -15.46
N TYR A 118 -12.50 -4.99 -14.27
CA TYR A 118 -12.03 -3.65 -13.94
C TYR A 118 -11.28 -3.68 -12.62
N ASN A 119 -10.60 -2.58 -12.33
CA ASN A 119 -10.01 -2.34 -11.03
C ASN A 119 -11.11 -2.24 -9.94
N LEU A 120 -10.98 -3.04 -8.88
CA LEU A 120 -11.94 -3.08 -7.77
C LEU A 120 -12.13 -1.71 -7.10
N GLY A 121 -11.06 -0.94 -6.91
CA GLY A 121 -11.11 0.38 -6.29
C GLY A 121 -11.92 1.38 -7.11
N ASP A 122 -11.75 1.37 -8.44
CA ASP A 122 -12.55 2.20 -9.34
C ASP A 122 -14.05 1.83 -9.27
N ILE A 123 -14.39 0.54 -9.24
CA ILE A 123 -15.78 0.09 -9.04
C ILE A 123 -16.33 0.58 -7.69
N VAL A 124 -15.54 0.48 -6.63
CA VAL A 124 -15.94 0.93 -5.28
C VAL A 124 -16.24 2.42 -5.31
N LEU A 125 -15.33 3.23 -5.86
CA LEU A 125 -15.51 4.69 -5.96
C LEU A 125 -16.68 5.07 -6.87
N ALA A 126 -16.93 4.32 -7.94
CA ALA A 126 -18.06 4.56 -8.85
C ALA A 126 -19.43 4.22 -8.23
N LYS A 127 -19.50 3.20 -7.37
CA LYS A 127 -20.78 2.58 -6.95
C LYS A 127 -21.11 2.73 -5.46
N CYS A 128 -20.20 3.24 -4.63
CA CYS A 128 -20.37 3.29 -3.18
C CYS A 128 -20.24 4.74 -2.68
N GLY A 129 -21.20 5.21 -1.89
CA GLY A 129 -21.17 6.57 -1.34
C GLY A 129 -20.47 6.66 0.01
N ASN A 130 -20.26 5.52 0.67
CA ASN A 130 -19.57 5.44 1.97
C ASN A 130 -19.01 4.04 2.23
N MET A 131 -18.20 3.92 3.28
CA MET A 131 -17.56 2.66 3.69
C MET A 131 -18.56 1.51 3.87
N TYR A 132 -19.71 1.75 4.49
CA TYR A 132 -20.72 0.72 4.73
C TYR A 132 -21.23 0.15 3.40
N THR A 133 -21.62 1.00 2.45
CA THR A 133 -22.05 0.54 1.12
C THR A 133 -20.94 -0.19 0.36
N GLY A 134 -19.68 0.22 0.53
CA GLY A 134 -18.51 -0.46 -0.02
C GLY A 134 -18.36 -1.87 0.52
N MET A 135 -18.37 -2.03 1.84
CA MET A 135 -18.15 -3.31 2.50
C MET A 135 -19.21 -4.35 2.15
N TYR A 136 -20.48 -3.97 2.00
CA TYR A 136 -21.58 -4.90 1.66
C TYR A 136 -21.71 -5.24 0.16
N ARG A 137 -21.08 -4.45 -0.73
CA ARG A 137 -21.15 -4.67 -2.18
C ARG A 137 -19.99 -5.49 -2.73
N THR A 138 -18.89 -5.62 -1.99
CA THR A 138 -17.80 -6.54 -2.36
C THR A 138 -18.26 -8.00 -2.30
N PRO A 139 -17.62 -8.91 -3.06
CA PRO A 139 -17.94 -10.33 -3.02
C PRO A 139 -17.84 -10.93 -1.60
N ALA A 140 -16.91 -10.45 -0.77
CA ALA A 140 -16.78 -10.85 0.64
C ALA A 140 -17.96 -10.36 1.51
N GLY A 141 -18.49 -9.17 1.26
CA GLY A 141 -19.67 -8.63 1.95
C GLY A 141 -20.97 -9.35 1.64
N LYS A 142 -21.13 -9.88 0.41
CA LYS A 142 -22.32 -10.64 0.01
C LYS A 142 -22.45 -11.98 0.74
N GLU A 143 -21.34 -12.58 1.16
CA GLU A 143 -21.30 -13.83 1.92
C GLU A 143 -21.84 -13.66 3.35
N ASN A 144 -21.49 -12.55 4.01
CA ASN A 144 -22.06 -12.15 5.30
C ASN A 144 -23.59 -11.92 5.26
N ARG A 145 -24.19 -11.73 4.09
CA ARG A 145 -25.65 -11.63 3.92
C ARG A 145 -26.34 -12.98 4.02
N LYS A 146 -25.67 -14.09 3.64
CA LYS A 146 -26.25 -15.44 3.71
C LYS A 146 -26.31 -15.97 5.15
N GLY A 147 -25.40 -15.54 6.02
CA GLY A 147 -25.38 -15.91 7.45
C GLY A 147 -26.27 -15.04 8.35
N LYS A 148 -26.84 -13.94 7.83
CA LYS A 148 -27.66 -13.00 8.59
C LYS A 148 -29.08 -12.92 8.01
N LYS A 149 -29.73 -14.07 7.83
CA LYS A 149 -31.20 -14.11 7.81
C LYS A 149 -31.66 -13.96 9.26
N ARG A 150 -32.23 -12.79 9.58
CA ARG A 150 -33.17 -12.69 10.70
C ARG A 150 -34.43 -13.46 10.36
#